data_AF-A0A7Y9HXJ0-F1
#
_entry.id   AF-A0A7Y9HXJ0-F1
#
_cell.length_a   1.000
_cell.length_b   1.000
_cell.length_c   1.000
_cell.angle_alpha   90.00
_cell.angle_beta   90.00
_cell.angle_gamma   90.00
#
_symmetry.space_group_name_H-M   'P 1'
#
loop_
_entity.id
_entity.type
_entity.pdbx_description
1 polymer ?
#
loop_
_entity_poly.entity_id
_entity_poly.type
_entity_poly.pdbx_seq_one_letter_code
_entity_poly.pdbx_strand_id
1 'polypeptide(L)' 'MLFAICTPAIASEAQIGLALRILCGFGIDEIADAFLSNKETINKRLFRAREKLRDEKIPVELGHQL' A
#
# COMPACT_ATOMS: atom_id res chain seq x y z
N MET A 1 4.08 -10.64 -7.88
CA MET A 1 3.22 -9.77 -7.03
C MET A 1 4.00 -8.62 -6.40
N LEU A 2 5.19 -8.84 -5.80
CA LEU A 2 6.03 -7.74 -5.29
C LEU A 2 6.50 -6.74 -6.39
N PHE A 3 6.80 -7.24 -7.59
CA PHE A 3 7.26 -6.38 -8.71
C PHE A 3 6.24 -5.33 -9.16
N ALA A 4 4.95 -5.57 -8.96
CA ALA A 4 3.88 -4.63 -9.30
C ALA A 4 3.91 -3.37 -8.42
N ILE A 5 4.39 -3.50 -7.18
CA ILE A 5 4.47 -2.41 -6.21
C ILE A 5 5.85 -1.74 -6.16
N CYS A 6 6.90 -2.38 -6.68
CA CYS A 6 8.27 -1.84 -6.73
C CYS A 6 8.51 -0.81 -7.87
N THR A 7 7.48 -0.04 -8.24
CA THR A 7 7.64 1.04 -9.23
C THR A 7 8.22 2.28 -8.56
N PRO A 8 9.20 2.97 -9.18
CA PRO A 8 9.78 4.20 -8.64
C PRO A 8 8.76 5.35 -8.55
N ALA A 9 7.58 5.21 -9.17
CA ALA A 9 6.49 6.17 -9.02
C ALA A 9 5.89 6.13 -7.60
N ILE A 10 6.05 5.03 -6.86
CA ILE A 10 5.51 4.85 -5.51
C ILE A 10 6.63 4.99 -4.49
N ALA A 11 6.42 5.82 -3.46
CA ALA A 11 7.39 5.99 -2.38
C ALA A 11 7.63 4.67 -1.65
N SER A 12 8.87 4.39 -1.26
CA SER A 12 9.26 3.12 -0.65
C SER A 12 8.43 2.75 0.57
N GLU A 13 8.06 3.71 1.44
CA GLU A 13 7.21 3.41 2.59
C GLU A 13 5.80 2.96 2.16
N ALA A 14 5.28 3.49 1.05
CA ALA A 14 3.98 3.08 0.53
C ALA A 14 4.04 1.71 -0.14
N GLN A 15 5.17 1.35 -0.78
CA GLN A 15 5.41 0.00 -1.29
C GLN A 15 5.41 -1.02 -0.15
N ILE A 16 6.13 -0.73 0.94
CA ILE A 16 6.19 -1.58 2.13
C ILE A 16 4.81 -1.69 2.77
N GLY A 17 4.08 -0.58 2.93
CA GLY A 17 2.72 -0.61 3.47
C GLY A 17 1.74 -1.45 2.65
N LEU A 18 1.82 -1.35 1.31
CA LEU A 18 1.03 -2.20 0.41
C LEU A 18 1.44 -3.67 0.52
N ALA A 19 2.75 -3.96 0.63
CA ALA A 19 3.24 -5.31 0.82
C ALA A 19 2.72 -5.93 2.13
N LEU A 20 2.80 -5.18 3.24
CA LEU A 20 2.26 -5.63 4.53
C LEU A 20 0.76 -5.91 4.46
N ARG A 21 -0.02 -5.09 3.75
CA ARG A 21 -1.45 -5.32 3.61
C ARG A 21 -1.79 -6.49 2.70
N ILE A 22 -1.15 -6.60 1.54
CA ILE A 22 -1.50 -7.57 0.48
C ILE A 22 -0.87 -8.93 0.76
N LEU A 23 0.39 -8.97 1.18
CA LEU A 23 1.14 -10.21 1.38
C LEU A 23 1.01 -10.73 2.81
N CYS A 24 1.07 -9.83 3.81
CA CYS A 24 1.00 -10.23 5.22
C CYS A 24 -0.42 -10.14 5.80
N GLY A 25 -1.38 -9.55 5.07
CA GLY A 25 -2.77 -9.46 5.49
C GLY A 25 -3.03 -8.42 6.60
N PHE A 26 -2.11 -7.50 6.85
CA PHE A 26 -2.22 -6.55 7.96
C PHE A 26 -3.31 -5.49 7.74
N GLY A 27 -4.02 -5.19 8.83
CA GLY A 27 -4.94 -4.08 8.94
C GLY A 27 -4.22 -2.73 8.92
N ILE A 28 -4.98 -1.64 8.74
CA ILE A 28 -4.40 -0.28 8.77
C ILE A 28 -3.81 0.04 10.14
N ASP A 29 -4.40 -0.50 11.20
CA ASP A 29 -3.98 -0.28 12.58
C ASP A 29 -2.60 -0.90 12.86
N GLU A 30 -2.41 -2.14 12.43
CA GLU A 30 -1.13 -2.86 12.54
C GLU A 30 -0.04 -2.21 11.68
N ILE A 31 -0.41 -1.73 10.50
CA ILE A 31 0.53 -0.99 9.63
C ILE A 31 0.88 0.36 10.27
N ALA A 32 -0.08 1.08 10.85
CA ALA A 32 0.17 2.34 11.54
C ALA A 32 1.16 2.17 12.71
N ASP A 33 0.99 1.09 13.48
CA ASP A 33 1.93 0.71 14.54
C ASP A 33 3.33 0.39 13.99
N ALA A 34 3.41 -0.45 12.94
CA ALA A 34 4.67 -0.82 12.30
C ALA A 34 5.44 0.38 11.70
N PHE A 35 4.71 1.40 11.23
CA PHE A 35 5.29 2.64 10.71
C PHE A 35 5.45 3.74 11.77
N LEU A 36 5.10 3.48 13.03
CA LEU A 36 5.07 4.47 14.11
C LEU A 36 4.37 5.77 13.67
N SER A 37 3.26 5.63 12.96
CA SER A 37 2.52 6.73 12.34
C SER A 37 1.04 6.64 12.67
N ASN A 38 0.27 7.67 12.33
CA ASN A 38 -1.17 7.66 12.56
C ASN A 38 -1.92 6.96 11.41
N LYS A 39 -3.08 6.38 11.75
CA LYS A 39 -3.96 5.64 10.82
C LYS A 39 -4.37 6.48 9.61
N GLU A 40 -4.57 7.78 9.78
CA GLU A 40 -4.94 8.69 8.70
C GLU A 40 -3.81 8.86 7.67
N THR A 41 -2.57 8.96 8.14
CA THR A 41 -1.37 9.07 7.31
C THR A 41 -1.16 7.79 6.51
N ILE A 42 -1.30 6.64 7.17
CA ILE A 42 -1.21 5.35 6.47
C ILE A 42 -2.35 5.18 5.46
N ASN A 43 -3.59 5.53 5.81
CA ASN A 43 -4.71 5.52 4.87
C ASN A 43 -4.42 6.36 3.62
N LYS A 44 -4.05 7.63 3.80
CA LYS A 44 -3.74 8.55 2.69
C LYS A 44 -2.57 8.03 1.85
N ARG A 45 -1.55 7.47 2.50
CA ARG A 45 -0.37 6.90 1.84
C ARG A 45 -0.75 5.69 0.97
N LEU A 46 -1.49 4.73 1.52
CA LEU A 46 -1.93 3.53 0.79
C LEU A 46 -2.90 3.90 -0.34
N PHE A 47 -3.82 4.84 -0.11
CA PHE A 47 -4.75 5.33 -1.13
C PHE A 47 -4.01 5.92 -2.33
N ARG A 48 -3.09 6.86 -2.09
CA ARG A 48 -2.27 7.48 -3.16
C ARG A 48 -1.44 6.44 -3.92
N ALA A 49 -0.89 5.46 -3.22
CA ALA A 49 -0.13 4.39 -3.86
C ALA A 49 -1.02 3.52 -4.76
N ARG A 50 -2.26 3.21 -4.35
CA ARG A 50 -3.23 2.53 -5.20
C ARG A 50 -3.63 3.33 -6.43
N GLU A 51 -3.86 4.64 -6.27
CA GLU A 51 -4.14 5.50 -7.42
C GLU A 51 -3.00 5.48 -8.43
N LYS A 52 -1.74 5.55 -7.97
CA LYS A 52 -0.57 5.43 -8.86
C LYS A 52 -0.48 4.07 -9.55
N LEU A 53 -0.77 2.97 -8.85
CA LEU A 53 -0.81 1.63 -9.47
C LEU A 53 -1.89 1.54 -10.55
N ARG A 54 -3.05 2.17 -10.31
CA ARG A 54 -4.15 2.22 -11.27
C ARG A 54 -3.80 3.08 -12.48
N ASP A 55 -3.12 4.20 -12.28
CA ASP A 55 -2.65 5.10 -13.35
C ASP A 55 -1.65 4.38 -14.27
N GLU A 56 -0.72 3.63 -13.68
CA GLU A 56 0.25 2.78 -14.38
C GLU A 56 -0.38 1.52 -15.01
N LYS A 57 -1.71 1.34 -14.89
CA LYS A 57 -2.48 0.18 -15.37
C LYS A 57 -1.91 -1.17 -14.92
N ILE A 58 -1.28 -1.21 -13.74
CA ILE A 58 -0.75 -2.45 -13.20
C ILE A 58 -1.93 -3.22 -12.58
N PRO A 59 -2.27 -4.42 -13.11
CA PRO A 59 -3.35 -5.22 -12.55
C PRO A 59 -2.89 -5.78 -11.20
N VAL A 60 -3.22 -5.07 -10.13
CA VAL A 60 -3.06 -5.56 -8.77
C VAL A 60 -4.44 -6.00 -8.31
N GLU A 61 -4.58 -7.29 -7.98
CA GLU A 61 -5.74 -7.83 -7.27
C GLU A 61 -5.76 -7.26 -5.83
N LEU A 62 -6.02 -5.96 -5.73
CA LEU A 62 -6.31 -5.29 -4.48
C LEU A 62 -7.70 -5.79 -4.08
N GLY A 63 -7.71 -6.81 -3.22
CA GLY A 63 -8.94 -7.43 -2.70
C GLY A 63 -9.97 -6.36 -2.33
N HIS A 64 -11.23 -6.67 -2.64
CA HIS A 64 -12.42 -5.81 -2.63
C HIS A 64 -12.80 -5.19 -1.25
N GLN A 65 -11.90 -5.18 -0.28
CA GLN A 65 -12.07 -4.60 1.05
C GLN A 65 -10.91 -3.67 1.41
N LEU A 66 -10.99 -2.46 0.88
CA LEU A 66 -10.20 -1.31 1.28
C LEU A 66 -11.08 -0.07 1.23
#